data_AF-A0A5B7BXM8-F1
#
_entry.id   AF-A0A5B7BXM8-F1
#
_cell.length_a   1.000
_cell.length_b   1.000
_cell.length_c   1.000
_cell.angle_alpha   90.00
_cell.angle_beta   90.00
_cell.angle_gamma   90.00
#
_symmetry.space_group_name_H-M   'P 1'
#
loop_
_entity.id
_entity.type
_entity.pdbx_description
1 polymer ?
#
loop_
_entity_poly.entity_id
_entity_poly.type
_entity_poly.pdbx_seq_one_letter_code
_entity_poly.pdbx_strand_id
1 'polypeptide(L)'
;EHKLFLVRALIPLHKPKCLAMYHQQLSYCITQFVEKDCKLADIVIRGLLKYWPITNSSKEVLFLSELEEVLEATQPPEFQRCMVPLFHQIAHCLDSLHFQVAERALFFWNNDYIESLIKQNRKVILPIIFPALEKNARNHWNQAVHSLILNVRKIFFDLDPELFKECLLNFQEDESKKDEVKARREATWKRLEEIAAKKASSNEAVLVPFIGPPRTSSG
;
A
#
# COMPACT_ATOMS: atom_id res chain seq x y z
N GLU A 1 -10.84 12.89 -25.96
CA GLU A 1 -10.10 14.08 -25.46
C GLU A 1 -10.07 14.16 -23.93
N HIS A 2 -11.22 14.21 -23.24
CA HIS A 2 -11.29 14.36 -21.76
C HIS A 2 -10.52 13.29 -20.95
N LYS A 3 -10.53 12.02 -21.37
CA LYS A 3 -9.72 10.97 -20.72
C LYS A 3 -8.21 11.22 -20.84
N LEU A 4 -7.74 11.76 -21.97
CA LEU A 4 -6.34 12.12 -22.14
C LEU A 4 -5.98 13.33 -21.27
N PHE A 5 -6.88 14.29 -21.15
CA PHE A 5 -6.71 15.43 -20.25
C PHE A 5 -6.58 15.00 -18.79
N LEU A 6 -7.46 14.11 -18.31
CA LEU A 6 -7.34 13.51 -16.96
C LEU A 6 -5.96 12.87 -16.74
N VAL A 7 -5.55 11.98 -17.65
CA VAL A 7 -4.33 11.18 -17.50
C VAL A 7 -3.04 12.00 -17.67
N ARG A 8 -3.04 12.98 -18.58
CA ARG A 8 -1.83 13.72 -18.97
C ARG A 8 -1.70 15.07 -18.29
N ALA A 9 -2.78 15.66 -17.79
CA ALA A 9 -2.77 16.96 -17.12
C ALA A 9 -3.15 16.80 -15.63
N LEU A 10 -4.38 16.38 -15.32
CA LEU A 10 -4.89 16.41 -13.95
C LEU A 10 -4.13 15.49 -12.99
N ILE A 11 -3.97 14.20 -13.33
CA ILE A 11 -3.26 13.26 -12.45
C ILE A 11 -1.79 13.72 -12.22
N PRO A 12 -1.02 14.16 -13.23
CA PRO A 12 0.31 14.71 -13.01
C PRO A 12 0.40 15.98 -12.14
N LEU A 13 -0.68 16.76 -11.97
CA LEU A 13 -0.70 17.91 -11.07
C LEU A 13 -0.57 17.52 -9.59
N HIS A 14 -0.63 16.23 -9.25
CA HIS A 14 -0.31 15.77 -7.89
C HIS A 14 1.20 15.75 -7.61
N LYS A 15 2.07 15.88 -8.62
CA LYS A 15 3.54 15.81 -8.43
C LYS A 15 4.17 16.99 -7.70
N PRO A 16 3.83 18.27 -7.99
CA PRO A 16 4.53 19.41 -7.42
C PRO A 16 4.47 19.46 -5.89
N LYS A 17 5.48 20.07 -5.26
CA LYS A 17 5.57 20.17 -3.80
C LYS A 17 4.47 21.07 -3.21
N CYS A 18 4.01 22.06 -3.97
CA CYS A 18 2.99 23.03 -3.57
C CYS A 18 1.53 22.54 -3.74
N LEU A 19 1.31 21.22 -3.82
CA LEU A 19 -0.03 20.64 -4.01
C LEU A 19 -1.07 21.21 -3.04
N ALA A 20 -0.71 21.45 -1.78
CA ALA A 20 -1.60 22.01 -0.77
C ALA A 20 -2.30 23.32 -1.18
N MET A 21 -1.70 24.12 -2.07
CA MET A 21 -2.29 25.39 -2.52
C MET A 21 -3.53 25.22 -3.40
N TYR A 22 -3.68 24.07 -4.07
CA TYR A 22 -4.75 23.82 -5.04
C TYR A 22 -5.38 22.44 -4.90
N HIS A 23 -5.02 21.68 -3.85
CA HIS A 23 -5.43 20.30 -3.67
C HIS A 23 -6.95 20.13 -3.70
N GLN A 24 -7.68 20.98 -2.96
CA GLN A 24 -9.13 20.88 -2.88
C GLN A 24 -9.80 21.02 -4.26
N GLN A 25 -9.34 21.97 -5.08
CA GLN A 25 -9.88 22.19 -6.41
C GLN A 25 -9.52 21.03 -7.36
N LEU A 26 -8.31 20.48 -7.22
CA LEU A 26 -7.86 19.33 -7.99
C LEU A 26 -8.65 18.06 -7.62
N SER A 27 -8.79 17.76 -6.32
CA SER A 27 -9.58 16.63 -5.79
C SER A 27 -11.01 16.70 -6.32
N TYR A 28 -11.65 17.86 -6.21
CA TYR A 28 -13.00 18.07 -6.77
C TYR A 28 -13.06 17.74 -8.27
N CYS A 29 -12.09 18.23 -9.07
CA CYS A 29 -12.06 17.91 -10.50
C CYS A 29 -11.91 16.40 -10.73
N ILE A 30 -11.00 15.74 -10.02
CA ILE A 30 -10.75 14.30 -10.14
C ILE A 30 -12.01 13.49 -9.81
N THR A 31 -12.68 13.80 -8.68
CA THR A 31 -13.90 13.12 -8.25
C THR A 31 -15.03 13.31 -9.25
N GLN A 32 -15.21 14.51 -9.81
CA GLN A 32 -16.19 14.77 -10.88
C GLN A 32 -15.96 13.92 -12.15
N PHE A 33 -14.70 13.62 -12.49
CA PHE A 33 -14.41 12.70 -13.60
C PHE A 33 -14.88 11.27 -13.29
N VAL A 34 -14.66 10.80 -12.05
CA VAL A 34 -15.04 9.45 -11.63
C VAL A 34 -16.56 9.31 -11.48
N GLU A 35 -17.24 10.31 -10.93
CA GLU A 35 -18.71 10.33 -10.85
C GLU A 35 -19.36 10.28 -12.23
N LYS A 36 -18.78 10.98 -13.21
CA LYS A 36 -19.29 11.01 -14.59
C LYS A 36 -19.04 9.70 -15.35
N ASP A 37 -17.92 9.03 -15.10
CA ASP A 37 -17.57 7.73 -15.69
C ASP A 37 -16.78 6.89 -14.68
N CYS A 38 -17.48 5.98 -14.01
CA CYS A 38 -16.90 5.16 -12.94
C CYS A 38 -15.73 4.28 -13.41
N LYS A 39 -15.62 3.98 -14.70
CA LYS A 39 -14.51 3.22 -15.29
C LYS A 39 -13.17 3.95 -15.20
N LEU A 40 -13.18 5.23 -14.84
CA LEU A 40 -11.99 6.04 -14.65
C LEU A 40 -11.39 5.85 -13.25
N ALA A 41 -12.11 5.27 -12.28
CA ALA A 41 -11.63 5.06 -10.91
C ALA A 41 -10.29 4.32 -10.86
N ASP A 42 -10.18 3.17 -11.54
CA ASP A 42 -8.94 2.36 -11.61
C ASP A 42 -7.76 3.19 -12.13
N ILE A 43 -7.99 4.03 -13.15
CA ILE A 43 -6.96 4.87 -13.75
C ILE A 43 -6.51 5.97 -12.79
N VAL A 44 -7.46 6.62 -12.11
CA VAL A 44 -7.20 7.67 -11.12
C VAL A 44 -6.43 7.10 -9.94
N ILE A 45 -6.93 6.03 -9.32
CA ILE A 45 -6.30 5.39 -8.15
C ILE A 45 -4.88 4.96 -8.49
N ARG A 46 -4.66 4.27 -9.61
CA ARG A 46 -3.29 3.89 -10.05
C ARG A 46 -2.42 5.10 -10.35
N GLY A 47 -3.01 6.19 -10.85
CA GLY A 47 -2.33 7.46 -11.07
C GLY A 47 -1.83 8.11 -9.78
N LEU A 48 -2.68 8.14 -8.75
CA LEU A 48 -2.33 8.63 -7.41
C LEU A 48 -1.26 7.73 -6.77
N LEU A 49 -1.43 6.41 -6.81
CA LEU A 49 -0.42 5.46 -6.31
C LEU A 49 0.94 5.62 -7.00
N LYS A 50 0.96 5.91 -8.30
CA LYS A 50 2.19 6.16 -9.05
C LYS A 50 2.95 7.41 -8.54
N TYR A 51 2.24 8.40 -8.03
CA TYR A 51 2.82 9.66 -7.54
C TYR A 51 2.77 9.78 -6.02
N TRP A 52 2.63 8.65 -5.32
CA TRP A 52 2.53 8.61 -3.86
C TRP A 52 3.73 9.34 -3.22
N PRO A 53 3.50 10.31 -2.31
CA PRO A 53 4.59 11.00 -1.65
C PRO A 53 5.34 10.07 -0.70
N ILE A 54 6.66 9.97 -0.81
CA ILE A 54 7.49 9.13 0.08
C ILE A 54 8.14 9.95 1.20
N THR A 55 8.36 11.24 0.97
CA THR A 55 9.15 12.11 1.87
C THR A 55 8.37 13.31 2.42
N ASN A 56 7.05 13.33 2.26
CA ASN A 56 6.21 14.46 2.66
C ASN A 56 4.88 13.95 3.25
N SER A 57 4.86 13.76 4.56
CA SER A 57 3.72 13.21 5.29
C SER A 57 2.48 14.07 5.19
N SER A 58 2.59 15.41 5.18
CA SER A 58 1.45 16.30 4.97
C SER A 58 0.79 16.06 3.61
N LYS A 59 1.60 15.78 2.58
CA LYS A 59 1.11 15.46 1.24
C LYS A 59 0.53 14.04 1.17
N GLU A 60 1.07 13.08 1.92
CA GLU A 60 0.44 11.76 2.06
C GLU A 60 -0.96 11.85 2.66
N VAL A 61 -1.15 12.69 3.69
CA VAL A 61 -2.47 12.94 4.27
C VAL A 61 -3.44 13.52 3.24
N LEU A 62 -2.98 14.44 2.38
CA LEU A 62 -3.79 14.96 1.27
C LEU A 62 -4.20 13.85 0.28
N PHE A 63 -3.25 12.99 -0.12
CA PHE A 63 -3.52 11.87 -1.01
C PHE A 63 -4.50 10.86 -0.41
N LEU A 64 -4.38 10.56 0.89
CA LEU A 64 -5.34 9.71 1.58
C LEU A 64 -6.73 10.34 1.61
N SER A 65 -6.82 11.66 1.76
CA SER A 65 -8.11 12.37 1.69
C SER A 65 -8.76 12.31 0.32
N GLU A 66 -8.01 12.60 -0.74
CA GLU A 66 -8.52 12.48 -2.11
C GLU A 66 -8.88 11.03 -2.46
N LEU A 67 -8.09 10.05 -2.01
CA LEU A 67 -8.43 8.64 -2.20
C LEU A 67 -9.75 8.26 -1.55
N GLU A 68 -10.09 8.81 -0.37
CA GLU A 68 -11.39 8.56 0.25
C GLU A 68 -12.54 9.07 -0.63
N GLU A 69 -12.44 10.31 -1.12
CA GLU A 69 -13.45 10.90 -2.03
C GLU A 69 -13.61 10.09 -3.32
N VAL A 70 -12.49 9.67 -3.92
CA VAL A 70 -12.50 8.84 -5.13
C VAL A 70 -13.11 7.46 -4.86
N LEU A 71 -12.79 6.84 -3.72
CA LEU A 71 -13.33 5.54 -3.34
C LEU A 71 -14.83 5.61 -3.08
N GLU A 72 -15.34 6.71 -2.51
CA GLU A 72 -16.77 6.94 -2.29
C GLU A 72 -17.56 6.98 -3.61
N ALA A 73 -16.97 7.49 -4.69
CA ALA A 73 -17.54 7.45 -6.04
C ALA A 73 -17.28 6.14 -6.82
N THR A 74 -16.46 5.22 -6.29
CA THR A 74 -15.98 4.03 -7.02
C THR A 74 -16.94 2.84 -6.88
N GLN A 75 -17.45 2.34 -8.00
CA GLN A 75 -18.32 1.16 -8.02
C GLN A 75 -17.57 -0.15 -7.71
N PRO A 76 -18.23 -1.17 -7.11
CA PRO A 76 -17.57 -2.41 -6.68
C PRO A 76 -16.73 -3.13 -7.75
N PRO A 77 -17.17 -3.27 -9.03
CA PRO A 77 -16.35 -3.90 -10.06
C PRO A 77 -15.05 -3.15 -10.36
N GLU A 78 -15.08 -1.82 -10.29
CA GLU A 78 -13.90 -1.00 -10.54
C GLU A 78 -12.95 -1.02 -9.34
N PHE A 79 -13.48 -1.04 -8.12
CA PHE A 79 -12.71 -1.24 -6.90
C PHE A 79 -11.89 -2.54 -6.94
N GLN A 80 -12.50 -3.65 -7.37
CA GLN A 80 -11.81 -4.95 -7.47
C GLN A 80 -10.61 -4.92 -8.43
N ARG A 81 -10.60 -4.04 -9.43
CA ARG A 81 -9.50 -3.91 -10.39
C ARG A 81 -8.27 -3.24 -9.78
N CYS A 82 -8.43 -2.42 -8.75
CA CYS A 82 -7.36 -1.66 -8.13
C CYS A 82 -7.12 -1.97 -6.64
N MET A 83 -7.96 -2.76 -5.98
CA MET A 83 -7.87 -3.00 -4.53
C MET A 83 -6.53 -3.58 -4.09
N VAL A 84 -5.93 -4.49 -4.87
CA VAL A 84 -4.65 -5.11 -4.48
C VAL A 84 -3.53 -4.08 -4.36
N PRO A 85 -3.16 -3.31 -5.41
CA PRO A 85 -2.12 -2.29 -5.26
C PRO A 85 -2.51 -1.17 -4.30
N LEU A 86 -3.80 -0.81 -4.22
CA LEU A 86 -4.28 0.18 -3.25
C LEU A 86 -3.99 -0.27 -1.81
N PHE A 87 -4.39 -1.49 -1.43
CA PHE A 87 -4.25 -1.95 -0.05
C PHE A 87 -2.82 -2.30 0.34
N HIS A 88 -1.92 -2.55 -0.62
CA HIS A 88 -0.48 -2.55 -0.33
C HIS A 88 0.00 -1.17 0.10
N GLN A 89 -0.43 -0.10 -0.58
CA GLN A 89 -0.09 1.26 -0.19
C GLN A 89 -0.73 1.64 1.15
N ILE A 90 -2.00 1.27 1.37
CA ILE A 90 -2.66 1.50 2.67
C ILE A 90 -1.93 0.74 3.79
N ALA A 91 -1.50 -0.51 3.57
CA ALA A 91 -0.68 -1.24 4.55
C ALA A 91 0.61 -0.49 4.91
N HIS A 92 1.28 0.12 3.93
CA HIS A 92 2.43 0.99 4.21
C HIS A 92 2.08 2.24 5.02
N CYS A 93 0.92 2.87 4.76
CA CYS A 93 0.45 4.01 5.54
C CYS A 93 0.09 3.62 6.98
N LEU A 94 -0.50 2.43 7.19
CA LEU A 94 -0.77 1.87 8.51
C LEU A 94 0.51 1.61 9.31
N ASP A 95 1.58 1.19 8.65
CA ASP A 95 2.93 0.99 9.23
C ASP A 95 3.75 2.28 9.33
N SER A 96 3.18 3.44 9.00
CA SER A 96 3.90 4.71 9.07
C SER A 96 4.18 5.14 10.51
N LEU A 97 5.42 5.56 10.79
CA LEU A 97 5.79 6.14 12.08
C LEU A 97 5.16 7.53 12.30
N HIS A 98 4.70 8.18 11.24
CA HIS A 98 4.04 9.47 11.31
C HIS A 98 2.56 9.29 11.64
N PHE A 99 2.16 9.58 12.89
CA PHE A 99 0.82 9.23 13.39
C PHE A 99 -0.32 9.77 12.52
N GLN A 100 -0.21 11.00 11.98
CA GLN A 100 -1.29 11.57 11.15
C GLN A 100 -1.53 10.77 9.86
N VAL A 101 -0.50 10.11 9.31
CA VAL A 101 -0.63 9.27 8.11
C VAL A 101 -1.34 7.97 8.47
N ALA A 102 -0.90 7.31 9.55
CA ALA A 102 -1.52 6.07 10.04
C ALA A 102 -2.98 6.29 10.47
N GLU A 103 -3.25 7.35 11.24
CA GLU A 103 -4.59 7.74 11.67
C GLU A 103 -5.50 8.02 10.46
N ARG A 104 -5.03 8.83 9.51
CA ARG A 104 -5.81 9.17 8.32
C ARG A 104 -6.16 7.94 7.48
N ALA A 105 -5.25 6.97 7.37
CA ALA A 105 -5.50 5.71 6.68
C ALA A 105 -6.52 4.82 7.43
N LEU A 106 -6.46 4.78 8.77
CA LEU A 106 -7.42 4.03 9.60
C LEU A 106 -8.84 4.60 9.52
N PHE A 107 -9.00 5.88 9.21
CA PHE A 107 -10.33 6.49 9.03
C PHE A 107 -11.09 5.98 7.80
N PHE A 108 -10.46 5.23 6.89
CA PHE A 108 -11.19 4.57 5.79
C PHE A 108 -12.27 3.60 6.31
N TRP A 109 -12.08 3.03 7.50
CA TRP A 109 -13.07 2.16 8.15
C TRP A 109 -14.22 2.92 8.83
N ASN A 110 -14.16 4.25 8.91
CA ASN A 110 -15.24 5.07 9.43
C ASN A 110 -16.23 5.52 8.35
N ASN A 111 -15.88 5.36 7.07
CA ASN A 111 -16.78 5.61 5.95
C ASN A 111 -17.55 4.33 5.62
N ASP A 112 -18.86 4.31 5.85
CA ASP A 112 -19.71 3.13 5.70
C ASP A 112 -19.61 2.49 4.31
N TYR A 113 -19.50 3.30 3.26
CA TYR A 113 -19.40 2.80 1.89
C TYR A 113 -18.07 2.09 1.66
N ILE A 114 -16.96 2.73 2.01
CA ILE A 114 -15.61 2.18 1.86
C ILE A 114 -15.45 0.94 2.74
N GLU A 115 -15.94 0.99 3.98
CA GLU A 115 -15.95 -0.15 4.87
C GLU A 115 -16.72 -1.33 4.25
N SER A 116 -17.88 -1.08 3.63
CA SER A 116 -18.64 -2.13 2.94
C SER A 116 -17.87 -2.77 1.78
N LEU A 117 -17.15 -1.97 0.97
CA LEU A 117 -16.29 -2.46 -0.12
C LEU A 117 -15.16 -3.35 0.43
N ILE A 118 -14.54 -2.93 1.54
CA ILE A 118 -13.49 -3.68 2.23
C ILE A 118 -14.04 -5.02 2.74
N LYS A 119 -15.19 -5.00 3.44
CA LYS A 119 -15.83 -6.20 4.01
C LYS A 119 -16.20 -7.23 2.95
N GLN A 120 -16.68 -6.79 1.79
CA GLN A 120 -17.03 -7.66 0.66
C GLN A 120 -15.80 -8.33 0.04
N ASN A 121 -14.64 -7.68 0.07
CA ASN A 121 -13.39 -8.16 -0.54
C ASN A 121 -12.35 -8.62 0.50
N ARG A 122 -12.77 -8.89 1.73
CA ARG A 122 -11.92 -9.20 2.88
C ARG A 122 -10.94 -10.35 2.66
N LYS A 123 -11.32 -11.38 1.89
CA LYS A 123 -10.46 -12.53 1.59
C LYS A 123 -9.17 -12.15 0.88
N VAL A 124 -9.17 -11.03 0.16
CA VAL A 124 -7.98 -10.49 -0.51
C VAL A 124 -7.35 -9.38 0.32
N ILE A 125 -8.17 -8.48 0.88
CA ILE A 125 -7.68 -7.29 1.57
C ILE A 125 -7.05 -7.61 2.93
N LEU A 126 -7.71 -8.44 3.74
CA LEU A 126 -7.27 -8.70 5.11
C LEU A 126 -5.83 -9.27 5.14
N PRO A 127 -5.48 -10.31 4.37
CA PRO A 127 -4.11 -10.82 4.35
C PRO A 127 -3.03 -9.77 4.00
N ILE A 128 -3.37 -8.77 3.16
CA ILE A 128 -2.42 -7.71 2.75
C ILE A 128 -2.12 -6.76 3.91
N ILE A 129 -3.15 -6.32 4.64
CA ILE A 129 -3.02 -5.33 5.71
C ILE A 129 -2.73 -5.95 7.08
N PHE A 130 -3.01 -7.25 7.26
CA PHE A 130 -2.92 -7.93 8.54
C PHE A 130 -1.54 -7.79 9.20
N PRO A 131 -0.40 -7.92 8.49
CA PRO A 131 0.91 -7.76 9.11
C PRO A 131 1.12 -6.37 9.73
N ALA A 132 0.57 -5.31 9.12
CA ALA A 132 0.66 -3.95 9.66
C ALA A 132 -0.22 -3.80 10.91
N LEU A 133 -1.48 -4.27 10.83
CA LEU A 133 -2.40 -4.25 11.97
C LEU A 133 -1.87 -5.02 13.18
N GLU A 134 -1.32 -6.22 12.97
CA GLU A 134 -0.84 -7.08 14.04
C GLU A 134 0.41 -6.50 14.73
N LYS A 135 1.39 -5.98 13.97
CA LYS A 135 2.57 -5.30 14.55
C LYS A 135 2.17 -4.09 15.37
N ASN A 136 1.33 -3.21 14.80
CA ASN A 136 1.03 -1.94 15.44
C ASN A 136 0.06 -2.10 16.62
N ALA A 137 -0.78 -3.14 16.62
CA ALA A 137 -1.58 -3.48 17.80
C ALA A 137 -0.74 -3.94 18.99
N ARG A 138 0.45 -4.52 18.78
CA ARG A 138 1.34 -4.94 19.89
C ARG A 138 1.93 -3.74 20.61
N ASN A 139 2.39 -2.73 19.87
CA ASN A 139 3.05 -1.58 20.48
C ASN A 139 3.15 -0.36 19.53
N HIS A 140 2.02 0.26 19.15
CA HIS A 140 2.05 1.56 18.49
C HIS A 140 2.25 2.67 19.53
N TRP A 141 3.20 3.59 19.28
CA TRP A 141 3.59 4.63 20.25
C TRP A 141 2.49 5.67 20.52
N ASN A 142 1.61 5.90 19.55
CA ASN A 142 0.48 6.82 19.67
C ASN A 142 -0.80 6.06 20.08
N GLN A 143 -1.41 6.48 21.20
CA GLN A 143 -2.57 5.82 21.80
C GLN A 143 -3.85 5.91 20.96
N ALA A 144 -4.07 7.03 20.25
CA ALA A 144 -5.25 7.19 19.39
C ALA A 144 -5.16 6.22 18.20
N VAL A 145 -4.01 6.19 17.52
CA VAL A 145 -3.74 5.24 16.44
C VAL A 145 -3.86 3.80 16.92
N HIS A 146 -3.31 3.47 18.10
CA HIS A 146 -3.43 2.14 18.71
C HIS A 146 -4.91 1.74 18.90
N SER A 147 -5.73 2.64 19.43
CA SER A 147 -7.17 2.40 19.62
C SER A 147 -7.90 2.16 18.29
N LEU A 148 -7.57 2.93 17.26
CA LEU A 148 -8.14 2.75 15.91
C LEU A 148 -7.73 1.41 15.28
N ILE A 149 -6.48 0.98 15.46
CA ILE A 149 -6.00 -0.34 14.99
C ILE A 149 -6.79 -1.46 15.66
N LEU A 150 -7.00 -1.39 16.98
CA LEU A 150 -7.78 -2.38 17.71
C LEU A 150 -9.24 -2.43 17.22
N ASN A 151 -9.82 -1.27 16.90
CA ASN A 151 -11.17 -1.21 16.31
C ASN A 151 -11.21 -1.91 14.94
N VAL A 152 -10.29 -1.59 14.03
CA VAL A 152 -10.21 -2.22 12.70
C VAL A 152 -10.01 -3.74 12.82
N ARG A 153 -9.14 -4.18 13.73
CA ARG A 153 -8.96 -5.61 14.00
C ARG A 153 -10.26 -6.26 14.47
N LYS A 154 -10.99 -5.62 15.37
CA LYS A 154 -12.27 -6.11 15.87
C LYS A 154 -13.30 -6.23 14.74
N ILE A 155 -13.39 -5.24 13.85
CA ILE A 155 -14.27 -5.29 12.67
C ILE A 155 -14.01 -6.56 11.84
N PHE A 156 -12.74 -6.89 11.57
CA PHE A 156 -12.41 -8.10 10.80
C PHE A 156 -12.63 -9.39 11.58
N PHE A 157 -12.32 -9.41 12.88
CA PHE A 157 -12.55 -10.58 13.73
C PHE A 157 -14.04 -10.89 13.85
N ASP A 158 -14.89 -9.89 14.10
CA ASP A 158 -16.33 -10.06 14.22
C ASP A 158 -16.98 -10.48 12.89
N LEU A 159 -16.37 -10.11 11.76
CA LEU A 159 -16.87 -10.43 10.41
C LEU A 159 -16.52 -11.84 9.94
N ASP A 160 -15.29 -12.29 10.18
CA ASP A 160 -14.76 -13.57 9.68
C ASP A 160 -13.66 -14.10 10.63
N PRO A 161 -14.03 -14.69 11.78
CA PRO A 161 -13.07 -15.17 12.78
C PRO A 161 -12.09 -16.22 12.25
N GLU A 162 -12.56 -17.08 11.34
CA GLU A 162 -11.78 -18.12 10.70
C GLU A 162 -10.66 -17.54 9.83
N LEU A 163 -11.01 -16.62 8.93
CA LEU A 163 -10.01 -15.93 8.10
C LEU A 163 -9.04 -15.10 8.95
N PHE A 164 -9.54 -14.45 10.01
CA PHE A 164 -8.69 -13.69 10.93
C PHE A 164 -7.66 -14.60 11.61
N LYS A 165 -8.08 -15.78 12.09
CA LYS A 165 -7.20 -16.76 12.72
C LYS A 165 -6.19 -17.32 11.72
N GLU A 166 -6.60 -17.59 10.48
CA GLU A 166 -5.69 -18.01 9.41
C GLU A 166 -4.59 -16.96 9.16
N CYS A 167 -4.98 -15.68 9.03
CA CYS A 167 -4.02 -14.59 8.86
C CYS A 167 -3.06 -14.48 10.05
N LEU A 168 -3.55 -14.68 11.29
CA LEU A 168 -2.72 -14.68 12.49
C LEU A 168 -1.68 -15.81 12.48
N LEU A 169 -2.08 -17.02 12.09
CA LEU A 169 -1.17 -18.17 11.98
C LEU A 169 -0.10 -17.92 10.91
N ASN A 170 -0.50 -17.47 9.72
CA ASN A 170 0.43 -17.14 8.64
C ASN A 170 1.43 -16.06 9.07
N PHE A 171 0.96 -15.03 9.78
CA PHE A 171 1.82 -13.98 10.32
C PHE A 171 2.85 -14.53 11.33
N GLN A 172 2.44 -15.43 12.23
CA GLN A 172 3.35 -16.06 13.21
C GLN A 172 4.38 -16.95 12.52
N GLU A 173 3.97 -17.71 11.51
CA GLU A 173 4.87 -18.53 10.71
C GLU A 173 5.91 -17.65 9.98
N ASP A 174 5.45 -16.58 9.33
CA ASP A 174 6.34 -15.62 8.67
C ASP A 174 7.33 -14.98 9.64
N GLU A 175 6.88 -14.56 10.84
CA GLU A 175 7.74 -14.01 11.90
C GLU A 175 8.83 -15.00 12.31
N SER A 176 8.49 -16.27 12.52
CA SER A 176 9.47 -17.30 12.91
C SER A 176 10.54 -17.55 11.84
N LYS A 177 10.17 -17.40 10.55
CA LYS A 177 11.09 -17.55 9.42
C LYS A 177 11.92 -16.30 9.15
N LYS A 178 11.65 -15.16 9.79
CA LYS A 178 12.36 -13.90 9.50
C LYS A 178 13.85 -13.99 9.75
N ASP A 179 14.25 -14.60 10.87
CA ASP A 179 15.65 -14.73 11.23
C ASP A 179 16.40 -15.66 10.27
N GLU A 180 15.75 -16.74 9.83
CA GLU A 180 16.32 -17.65 8.82
C GLU A 180 16.50 -16.94 7.47
N VAL A 181 15.50 -16.15 7.03
CA VAL A 181 15.58 -15.36 5.80
C VAL A 181 16.69 -14.31 5.90
N LYS A 182 16.82 -13.65 7.06
CA LYS A 182 17.89 -12.68 7.33
C LYS A 182 19.26 -13.36 7.28
N ALA A 183 19.43 -14.48 7.97
CA ALA A 183 20.68 -15.25 7.98
C ALA A 183 21.06 -15.73 6.57
N ARG A 184 20.09 -16.21 5.78
CA ARG A 184 20.32 -16.62 4.39
C ARG A 184 20.76 -15.45 3.50
N ARG A 185 20.18 -14.26 3.68
CA ARG A 185 20.61 -13.03 2.99
C ARG A 185 22.03 -12.66 3.38
N GLU A 186 22.36 -12.65 4.67
CA GLU A 186 23.70 -12.35 5.17
C GLU A 186 24.76 -13.33 4.65
N ALA A 187 24.46 -14.63 4.63
CA ALA A 187 25.35 -15.64 4.05
C ALA A 187 25.59 -15.42 2.55
N THR A 188 24.54 -15.03 1.82
CA THR A 188 24.64 -14.70 0.39
C THR A 188 25.53 -13.47 0.17
N TRP A 189 25.38 -12.43 0.99
CA TRP A 189 26.23 -11.23 0.93
C TRP A 189 27.69 -11.53 1.25
N LYS A 190 27.98 -12.28 2.31
CA LYS A 190 29.35 -12.72 2.64
C LYS A 190 30.02 -13.46 1.47
N ARG A 191 29.29 -14.38 0.84
CA ARG A 191 29.80 -15.10 -0.35
C ARG A 191 30.10 -14.16 -1.51
N LEU A 192 29.26 -13.15 -1.75
CA LEU A 192 29.50 -12.15 -2.80
C LEU A 192 30.74 -11.29 -2.49
N GLU A 193 30.91 -10.86 -1.24
CA GLU A 193 32.08 -10.12 -0.78
C GLU A 193 33.37 -10.93 -0.96
N GLU A 194 33.37 -12.22 -0.60
CA GLU A 194 34.51 -13.11 -0.79
C GLU A 194 34.88 -13.28 -2.28
N ILE A 195 33.88 -13.45 -3.15
CA ILE A 195 34.10 -13.54 -4.60
C ILE A 195 34.68 -12.22 -5.14
N ALA A 196 34.14 -11.08 -4.69
CA ALA A 196 34.62 -9.77 -5.09
C ALA A 196 36.07 -9.53 -4.63
N ALA A 197 36.42 -9.89 -3.39
CA ALA A 197 37.77 -9.76 -2.84
C ALA A 197 38.79 -10.62 -3.62
N LYS A 198 38.45 -11.87 -3.93
CA LYS A 198 39.30 -12.77 -4.73
C LYS A 198 39.52 -12.27 -6.17
N LYS A 199 38.51 -11.65 -6.79
CA LYS A 199 38.66 -11.07 -8.14
C LYS A 199 39.44 -9.76 -8.12
N ALA A 200 39.28 -8.93 -7.10
CA ALA A 200 40.06 -7.71 -6.90
C ALA A 200 41.56 -8.00 -6.71
N SER A 201 41.92 -9.08 -6.01
CA SER A 201 43.32 -9.53 -5.90
C SER A 201 43.89 -10.10 -7.20
N SER A 202 43.03 -10.48 -8.15
CA SER A 202 43.39 -11.12 -9.42
C SER A 202 43.41 -10.17 -10.62
N ASN A 203 43.08 -8.87 -10.43
CA ASN A 203 42.93 -7.87 -11.50
C ASN A 203 41.94 -8.26 -12.63
N GLU A 204 40.99 -9.17 -12.37
CA GLU A 204 39.95 -9.55 -13.32
C GLU A 204 38.70 -8.69 -13.15
N ALA A 205 38.13 -8.23 -14.28
CA ALA A 205 36.93 -7.40 -14.28
C ALA A 205 35.72 -8.13 -13.64
N VAL A 206 35.01 -7.42 -12.74
CA VAL A 206 33.80 -7.93 -12.11
C VAL A 206 32.63 -7.87 -13.10
N LEU A 207 32.38 -8.97 -13.80
CA LEU A 207 31.12 -9.16 -14.53
C LEU A 207 30.04 -9.61 -13.53
N VAL A 208 29.11 -8.71 -13.20
CA VAL A 208 27.90 -9.06 -12.44
C VAL A 208 26.97 -9.84 -13.36
N PRO A 209 26.61 -11.10 -13.06
CA PRO A 209 25.64 -11.83 -13.85
C PRO A 209 24.27 -11.16 -13.68
N PHE A 210 23.66 -10.72 -14.79
CA PHE A 210 22.29 -10.25 -14.79
C PHE A 210 21.37 -11.44 -14.46
N ILE A 211 20.86 -11.49 -13.23
CA ILE A 211 19.81 -12.44 -12.86
C ILE A 211 18.51 -11.85 -13.40
N GLY A 212 18.15 -12.25 -14.62
CA GLY A 212 16.83 -11.97 -15.18
C GLY A 212 15.73 -12.65 -14.35
N PRO A 213 14.49 -12.14 -14.41
CA PRO A 213 13.38 -12.69 -13.63
C PRO A 213 13.13 -14.16 -14.03
N PRO A 214 12.66 -15.01 -13.09
CA PRO A 214 12.42 -16.42 -13.35
C PRO A 214 11.37 -16.55 -14.46
N ARG A 215 11.71 -17.29 -15.52
CA ARG A 215 10.75 -17.66 -16.57
C ARG A 215 9.71 -18.59 -15.96
N THR A 216 8.46 -18.15 -15.92
CA THR A 216 7.32 -19.02 -15.63
C THR A 216 7.18 -20.01 -16.77
N SER A 217 7.46 -21.29 -16.52
CA SER A 217 7.13 -22.38 -17.43
C SER A 217 5.62 -22.62 -17.38
N SER A 218 4.93 -22.19 -18.43
CA SER A 218 3.56 -22.61 -18.71
C SER A 218 3.58 -24.06 -19.17
N GLY A 219 2.98 -24.95 -18.39
CA GLY A 219 2.61 -26.30 -18.75
C GLY A 219 1.15 -26.51 -18.39
#